data_AF-A0A967VR28-F1
#
_entry.id   AF-A0A967VR28-F1
#
_cell.length_a   1.000
_cell.length_b   1.000
_cell.length_c   1.000
_cell.angle_alpha   90.00
_cell.angle_beta   90.00
_cell.angle_gamma   90.00
#
_symmetry.space_group_name_H-M   'P 1'
#
loop_
_entity.id
_entity.type
_entity.pdbx_description
1 polymer ?
#
loop_
_entity_poly.entity_id
_entity_poly.type
_entity_poly.pdbx_seq_one_letter_code
_entity_poly.pdbx_strand_id
1 'polypeptide(L)' 'EGAGAMILESLEHAVARGAPILGEMVGFGQSADAYHMTAPAPEGAGAQLAMRAALDDAGLEPGDVGYIN' A
#
# COMPACT_ATOMS: atom_id res chain seq x y z
N GLU A 1 -14.86 -12.92 -12.78
CA GLU A 1 -13.52 -13.09 -13.35
C GLU A 1 -13.08 -11.79 -14.01
N GLY A 2 -11.77 -11.51 -14.03
CA GLY A 2 -11.21 -10.28 -14.61
C GLY A 2 -9.71 -10.15 -14.30
N ALA A 3 -9.06 -9.15 -14.91
CA ALA A 3 -7.67 -8.80 -14.68
C ALA A 3 -7.48 -7.28 -14.70
N GLY A 4 -6.48 -6.80 -13.97
CA GLY A 4 -6.06 -5.39 -13.95
C GLY A 4 -4.54 -5.30 -13.94
N ALA A 5 -4.00 -4.21 -14.48
CA ALA A 5 -2.57 -3.94 -14.50
C ALA A 5 -2.32 -2.45 -14.26
N MET A 6 -1.18 -2.15 -13.66
CA MET A 6 -0.65 -0.80 -13.50
C MET A 6 0.77 -0.76 -14.05
N ILE A 7 1.19 0.39 -14.56
CA ILE A 7 2.57 0.64 -14.97
C ILE A 7 3.19 1.54 -13.91
N LEU A 8 4.23 1.03 -13.24
CA LEU A 8 5.02 1.80 -12.29
C LEU A 8 6.32 2.23 -12.96
N GLU A 9 6.74 3.45 -12.66
CA GLU A 9 7.91 4.11 -13.22
C GLU A 9 8.44 5.11 -12.18
N SER A 10 9.73 5.45 -12.23
CA SER A 10 10.23 6.51 -11.34
C SER A 10 9.60 7.84 -11.72
N LEU A 11 9.34 8.69 -10.71
CA LEU A 11 8.70 9.98 -10.91
C LEU A 11 9.52 10.87 -11.86
N GLU A 12 10.84 10.86 -11.72
CA GLU A 12 11.74 11.66 -12.55
C GLU A 12 11.66 11.24 -14.03
N HIS A 13 11.61 9.94 -14.31
CA HIS A 13 11.54 9.44 -15.67
C HIS A 13 10.17 9.72 -16.28
N ALA A 14 9.10 9.51 -15.52
CA ALA A 14 7.73 9.83 -15.93
C ALA A 14 7.59 11.32 -16.27
N VAL A 15 8.12 12.21 -15.42
CA VAL A 15 8.14 13.66 -15.66
C VAL A 15 8.97 14.02 -16.89
N ALA A 16 10.18 13.45 -17.04
CA ALA A 16 11.07 13.77 -18.15
C ALA A 16 10.47 13.44 -19.53
N ARG A 17 9.69 12.36 -19.62
CA ARG A 17 9.00 11.98 -20.87
C ARG A 17 7.59 12.56 -21.02
N GLY A 18 7.12 13.36 -20.05
CA GLY A 18 5.77 13.96 -20.07
C GLY A 18 4.64 12.93 -19.93
N ALA A 19 4.84 11.88 -19.14
CA ALA A 19 3.83 10.85 -18.90
C ALA A 19 2.64 11.40 -18.10
N PRO A 20 1.39 10.97 -18.38
CA PRO A 20 0.27 11.19 -17.47
C PRO A 20 0.49 10.40 -16.17
N ILE A 21 0.51 11.10 -15.04
CA ILE A 21 0.68 10.51 -13.70
C ILE A 21 -0.70 10.43 -13.03
N LEU A 22 -1.13 9.22 -12.67
CA LEU A 22 -2.42 8.98 -12.02
C LEU A 22 -2.35 9.11 -10.49
N GLY A 23 -1.17 8.86 -9.93
CA GLY A 23 -0.90 8.90 -8.51
C GLY A 23 0.53 8.49 -8.24
N GLU A 24 0.95 8.65 -7.00
CA GLU A 24 2.28 8.28 -6.51
C GLU A 24 2.12 7.16 -5.48
N MET A 25 2.93 6.10 -5.60
CA MET A 25 3.01 5.07 -4.58
C MET A 25 4.00 5.53 -3.53
N VAL A 26 3.48 6.11 -2.45
CA VAL A 26 4.30 6.76 -1.42
C VAL A 26 4.78 5.82 -0.32
N GLY A 27 4.14 4.66 -0.13
CA GLY A 27 4.62 3.66 0.83
C GLY A 27 4.00 2.29 0.66
N PHE A 28 4.65 1.28 1.25
CA PHE A 28 4.22 -0.12 1.21
C PHE A 28 4.49 -0.83 2.54
N GLY A 29 3.57 -1.71 2.94
CA GLY A 29 3.70 -2.48 4.18
C GLY A 29 3.18 -3.89 4.00
N GLN A 30 3.90 -4.86 4.57
CA GLN A 30 3.55 -6.28 4.52
C GLN A 30 3.76 -6.93 5.88
N SER A 31 2.87 -7.86 6.23
CA SER A 31 2.97 -8.70 7.41
C SER A 31 2.35 -10.07 7.15
N ALA A 32 2.46 -10.97 8.12
CA ALA A 32 1.73 -12.24 8.13
C ALA A 32 1.09 -12.47 9.51
N ASP A 33 -0.12 -13.02 9.54
CA ASP A 33 -0.84 -13.28 10.80
C ASP A 33 -0.20 -14.38 11.64
N ALA A 34 0.48 -15.35 11.00
CA ALA A 34 1.11 -16.51 11.64
C ALA A 34 0.21 -17.26 12.66
N TYR A 35 -1.11 -17.25 12.43
CA TYR A 35 -2.10 -17.75 13.39
C TYR A 35 -2.72 -19.10 13.00
N HIS A 36 -3.41 -19.15 11.86
CA HIS A 36 -4.12 -20.34 11.39
C HIS A 36 -4.08 -20.41 9.86
N MET A 37 -4.20 -21.61 9.29
CA MET A 37 -4.04 -21.83 7.84
C MET A 37 -5.11 -21.12 6.99
N THR A 38 -6.33 -20.99 7.50
CA THR A 38 -7.47 -20.40 6.77
C THR A 38 -8.27 -19.38 7.57
N ALA A 39 -8.01 -19.27 8.89
CA ALA A 39 -8.75 -18.37 9.74
C ALA A 39 -7.88 -17.14 10.02
N PRO A 40 -8.44 -15.93 9.94
CA PRO A 40 -7.71 -14.71 10.29
C PRO A 40 -7.38 -14.69 11.78
N ALA A 41 -6.34 -13.93 12.16
CA ALA A 41 -6.11 -13.63 13.57
C ALA A 41 -7.30 -12.83 14.14
N PRO A 42 -7.87 -13.21 15.31
CA PRO A 42 -9.09 -12.59 15.84
C PRO A 42 -9.00 -11.06 16.02
N GLU A 43 -7.82 -10.57 16.38
CA GLU A 43 -7.57 -9.16 16.66
C GLU A 43 -6.99 -8.39 15.45
N GLY A 44 -6.81 -9.06 14.30
CA GLY A 44 -6.28 -8.44 13.09
C GLY A 44 -4.86 -7.87 13.23
N ALA A 45 -4.06 -8.39 14.16
CA ALA A 45 -2.75 -7.85 14.49
C ALA A 45 -1.81 -7.77 13.27
N GLY A 46 -1.84 -8.75 12.37
CA GLY A 46 -1.09 -8.69 11.12
C GLY A 46 -1.53 -7.51 10.25
N ALA A 47 -2.82 -7.43 9.92
CA ALA A 47 -3.34 -6.30 9.14
C ALA A 47 -2.96 -4.93 9.73
N GLN A 48 -3.03 -4.77 11.06
CA GLN A 48 -2.60 -3.55 11.74
C GLN A 48 -1.11 -3.26 11.54
N LEU A 49 -0.25 -4.28 11.61
CA LEU A 49 1.19 -4.14 11.38
C LEU A 49 1.50 -3.74 9.93
N ALA A 50 0.83 -4.36 8.95
CA ALA A 50 1.01 -4.00 7.54
C ALA A 50 0.61 -2.54 7.28
N MET A 51 -0.53 -2.09 7.82
CA MET A 51 -0.98 -0.69 7.66
C MET A 51 -0.01 0.29 8.31
N ARG A 52 0.47 0.01 9.53
CA ARG A 52 1.45 0.87 10.22
C ARG A 52 2.76 0.95 9.44
N ALA A 53 3.28 -0.19 8.98
CA ALA A 53 4.51 -0.21 8.18
C ALA A 53 4.36 0.59 6.88
N ALA A 54 3.21 0.53 6.21
CA ALA A 54 2.96 1.32 5.00
C ALA A 54 2.91 2.83 5.27
N LEU A 55 2.32 3.24 6.40
CA LEU A 55 2.29 4.65 6.83
C LEU A 55 3.69 5.14 7.23
N ASP A 56 4.44 4.32 7.97
CA ASP A 56 5.81 4.61 8.38
C ASP A 56 6.74 4.76 7.16
N ASP A 57 6.62 3.87 6.16
CA ASP A 57 7.36 3.95 4.89
C ASP A 57 6.99 5.20 4.08
N ALA A 58 5.71 5.60 4.11
CA ALA A 58 5.22 6.82 3.48
C ALA A 58 5.55 8.10 4.25
N GLY A 59 5.98 8.01 5.52
CA GLY A 59 6.14 9.17 6.40
C GLY A 59 4.84 9.93 6.67
N LEU A 60 3.70 9.22 6.71
CA LEU A 60 2.37 9.80 6.91
C LEU A 60 1.78 9.39 8.26
N GLU A 61 0.91 10.24 8.79
CA GLU A 61 0.10 9.94 9.96
C GLU A 61 -1.25 9.33 9.53
N PRO A 62 -1.92 8.52 10.39
CA PRO A 62 -3.23 7.95 10.05
C PRO A 62 -4.29 9.00 9.66
N GLY A 63 -4.19 10.22 10.19
CA GLY A 63 -5.09 11.33 9.88
C GLY A 63 -4.94 11.91 8.48
N ASP A 64 -3.83 11.62 7.79
CA ASP A 64 -3.59 12.04 6.40
C ASP A 64 -4.35 11.16 5.39
N VAL A 65 -4.88 10.01 5.83
CA VAL A 65 -5.64 9.08 4.99
C VAL A 65 -7.07 9.57 4.79
N GLY A 66 -7.38 10.03 3.58
CA GLY A 66 -8.74 10.46 3.22
C GLY A 66 -9.70 9.33 2.83
N TYR A 67 -9.17 8.17 2.41
CA TYR A 67 -9.97 7.04 1.92
C TYR A 67 -9.22 5.71 2.06
N ILE A 68 -9.95 4.64 2.42
CA ILE A 68 -9.48 3.26 2.49
C ILE A 68 -10.38 2.42 1.57
N ASN A 69 -9.78 1.64 0.67
CA ASN A 69 -10.50 0.74 -0.24
C ASN A 69 -10.80 -0.61 0.41
#